data_AF-A0A8C9K5U0-F1
#
_entry.id   AF-A0A8C9K5U0-F1
#
_cell.length_a   1.000
_cell.length_b   1.000
_cell.length_c   1.000
_cell.angle_alpha   90.00
_cell.angle_beta   90.00
_cell.angle_gamma   90.00
#
_symmetry.space_group_name_H-M   'P 1'
#
loop_
_entity.id
_entity.type
_entity.pdbx_description
1 polymer ?
#
loop_
_entity_poly.entity_id
_entity_poly.type
_entity_poly.pdbx_seq_one_letter_code
_entity_poly.pdbx_strand_id
1 'polypeptide(L)'
;MAASCVAVLVMAVSLLLLLLVLWKRWRRGRADWHVIIVVLGDVGRSPRMQYHALSFVKSGFSVTLMGFCNSRPYDELLQNNRIQIVSLTELPKLAVGPHIFQYGVKVVFQSVYLLWKLMCREPAAYIFLQNPPGLPAIAVCWLVGCLCASKLVIDWHNYGYSIMGLVHGSSHPLVLLAKWYEKLCGRLSHLNLCVTNSMREDLAQNWGIKAVTVYDKPASFFKETPLGLQHRLFMKLSCTYSAFKAW
;
A
#
# COMPACT_ATOMS: atom_id res chain seq x y z
N MET A 1 29.24 -26.95 -24.55
CA MET A 1 29.21 -25.54 -25.02
C MET A 1 27.98 -24.78 -24.52
N ALA A 2 26.74 -25.27 -24.73
CA ALA A 2 25.52 -24.56 -24.27
C ALA A 2 25.44 -24.30 -22.75
N ALA A 3 25.83 -25.28 -21.91
CA ALA A 3 25.83 -25.13 -20.46
C ALA A 3 26.80 -24.03 -19.96
N SER A 4 27.94 -23.87 -20.63
CA SER A 4 28.93 -22.83 -20.32
C SER A 4 28.40 -21.43 -20.69
N CYS A 5 27.67 -21.30 -21.81
CA CYS A 5 27.04 -20.04 -22.20
C CYS A 5 25.94 -19.62 -21.22
N VAL A 6 25.11 -20.57 -20.75
CA VAL A 6 24.08 -20.28 -19.75
C VAL A 6 24.70 -19.85 -18.43
N ALA A 7 25.76 -20.53 -17.97
CA ALA A 7 26.46 -20.17 -16.75
C ALA A 7 27.07 -18.76 -16.82
N VAL A 8 27.73 -18.41 -17.94
CA VAL A 8 28.30 -17.07 -18.14
C VAL A 8 27.20 -16.01 -18.14
N LEU A 9 26.06 -16.27 -18.77
CA LEU A 9 24.93 -15.34 -18.80
C LEU A 9 24.32 -15.12 -17.41
N VAL A 10 24.13 -16.20 -16.64
CA VAL A 10 23.63 -16.10 -15.26
C VAL A 10 24.59 -15.32 -14.38
N MET A 11 25.90 -15.54 -14.51
CA MET A 11 26.92 -14.79 -13.77
C MET A 11 26.92 -13.30 -14.15
N ALA A 12 26.84 -12.99 -15.45
CA ALA A 12 26.79 -11.60 -15.93
C ALA A 12 25.54 -10.86 -15.42
N VAL A 13 24.36 -11.49 -15.50
CA VAL A 13 23.11 -10.91 -14.97
C VAL A 13 23.19 -10.71 -13.46
N SER A 14 23.73 -11.68 -12.72
CA SER A 14 23.88 -11.58 -11.27
C SER A 14 24.83 -10.46 -10.88
N LEU A 15 25.94 -10.28 -11.60
CA LEU A 15 26.87 -9.18 -11.40
C LEU A 15 26.22 -7.82 -11.68
N LEU A 16 25.46 -7.70 -12.78
CA LEU A 16 24.74 -6.47 -13.11
C LEU A 16 23.70 -6.10 -12.03
N LEU A 17 22.95 -7.09 -11.54
CA LEU A 17 21.99 -6.88 -10.45
C LEU A 17 22.70 -6.46 -9.15
N LEU A 18 23.85 -7.07 -8.84
CA LEU A 18 24.65 -6.70 -7.67
C LEU A 18 25.17 -5.26 -7.80
N LEU A 19 25.71 -4.87 -8.96
CA LEU A 19 26.16 -3.51 -9.22
C LEU A 19 24.99 -2.51 -9.13
N LEU A 20 23.82 -2.85 -9.66
CA LEU A 20 22.61 -2.02 -9.52
C LEU A 20 22.25 -1.82 -8.05
N VAL A 21 22.24 -2.89 -7.24
CA VAL A 21 21.92 -2.83 -5.81
C VAL A 21 22.95 -2.00 -5.05
N LEU A 22 24.25 -2.19 -5.31
CA LEU A 22 25.31 -1.39 -4.71
C LEU A 22 25.18 0.09 -5.09
N TRP A 23 24.90 0.39 -6.35
CA TRP A 23 24.67 1.75 -6.82
C TRP A 23 23.45 2.38 -6.14
N LYS A 24 22.34 1.64 -6.00
CA LYS A 24 21.15 2.10 -5.26
C LYS A 24 21.47 2.36 -3.79
N ARG A 25 22.19 1.48 -3.10
CA ARG A 25 22.60 1.69 -1.70
C ARG A 25 23.50 2.92 -1.55
N TRP A 26 24.42 3.12 -2.49
CA TRP A 26 25.29 4.30 -2.52
C TRP A 26 24.51 5.60 -2.75
N ARG A 27 23.53 5.59 -3.67
CA ARG A 27 22.60 6.71 -3.88
C ARG A 27 21.74 6.99 -2.64
N ARG A 28 21.23 5.93 -1.99
CA ARG A 28 20.45 6.02 -0.75
C ARG A 28 21.22 6.73 0.36
N GLY A 29 22.52 6.45 0.51
CA GLY A 29 23.36 7.10 1.51
C GLY A 29 23.52 8.62 1.34
N ARG A 30 23.03 9.19 0.23
CA ARG A 30 22.97 10.64 -0.02
C ARG A 30 21.55 11.21 -0.01
N ALA A 31 20.53 10.35 0.13
CA ALA A 31 19.12 10.72 -0.01
C ALA A 31 18.38 10.56 1.32
N ASP A 32 18.73 11.40 2.31
CA ASP A 32 18.19 11.29 3.67
C ASP A 32 16.71 11.71 3.79
N TRP A 33 16.22 12.50 2.83
CA TRP A 33 14.91 13.17 2.92
C TRP A 33 13.94 12.73 1.81
N HIS A 34 13.82 11.42 1.56
CA HIS A 34 12.87 10.87 0.59
C HIS A 34 12.07 9.69 1.15
N VAL A 35 10.76 9.69 0.91
CA VAL A 35 9.82 8.63 1.28
C VAL A 35 9.03 8.17 0.07
N ILE A 36 8.89 6.86 -0.12
CA ILE A 36 7.96 6.29 -1.10
C ILE A 36 6.73 5.80 -0.34
N ILE A 37 5.56 6.35 -0.67
CA ILE A 37 4.27 5.90 -0.14
C ILE A 37 3.64 4.96 -1.16
N VAL A 38 3.34 3.73 -0.76
CA VAL A 38 2.75 2.69 -1.62
C VAL A 38 1.28 2.48 -1.24
N VAL A 39 0.41 2.76 -2.19
CA VAL A 39 -1.04 2.63 -2.12
C VAL A 39 -1.47 1.69 -3.23
N LEU A 40 -1.69 0.41 -2.92
CA LEU A 40 -2.22 -0.55 -3.89
C LEU A 40 -3.75 -0.41 -4.01
N GLY A 41 -4.18 0.81 -4.28
CA GLY A 41 -5.57 1.25 -4.38
C GLY A 41 -5.64 2.61 -5.06
N ASP A 42 -6.86 3.14 -5.20
CA ASP A 42 -7.06 4.46 -5.80
C ASP A 42 -6.59 5.57 -4.85
N VAL A 43 -5.57 6.32 -5.27
CA VAL A 43 -4.96 7.39 -4.50
C VAL A 43 -5.99 8.47 -4.18
N GLY A 44 -6.83 8.84 -5.15
CA GLY A 44 -7.85 9.87 -4.97
C GLY A 44 -8.91 9.48 -3.93
N ARG A 45 -9.07 8.19 -3.66
CA ARG A 45 -10.01 7.64 -2.64
C ARG A 45 -9.32 7.22 -1.35
N SER A 46 -8.03 7.56 -1.18
CA SER A 46 -7.23 7.19 -0.03
C SER A 46 -6.82 8.43 0.79
N PRO A 47 -7.77 9.11 1.47
CA PRO A 47 -7.50 10.40 2.14
C PRO A 47 -6.39 10.31 3.19
N ARG A 48 -6.31 9.22 3.96
CA ARG A 48 -5.24 9.01 4.95
C ARG A 48 -3.85 9.02 4.31
N MET A 49 -3.66 8.36 3.17
CA MET A 49 -2.37 8.37 2.49
C MET A 49 -2.02 9.73 1.92
N GLN A 50 -3.03 10.47 1.44
CA GLN A 50 -2.85 11.85 1.02
C GLN A 50 -2.42 12.75 2.19
N TYR A 51 -3.00 12.58 3.38
CA TYR A 51 -2.55 13.31 4.58
C TYR A 51 -1.15 12.92 5.03
N HIS A 52 -0.79 11.64 4.97
CA HIS A 52 0.58 11.23 5.25
C HIS A 52 1.56 11.87 4.26
N ALA A 53 1.25 11.88 2.97
CA ALA A 53 2.07 12.55 1.96
C ALA A 53 2.30 14.03 2.29
N LEU A 54 1.23 14.77 2.60
CA LEU A 54 1.33 16.18 3.00
C LEU A 54 2.12 16.37 4.30
N SER A 55 1.95 15.48 5.28
CA SER A 55 2.63 15.54 6.57
C SER A 55 4.14 15.29 6.43
N PHE A 56 4.54 14.35 5.57
CA PHE A 56 5.94 14.12 5.24
C PHE A 56 6.57 15.34 4.57
N VAL A 57 5.87 15.97 3.61
CA VAL A 57 6.38 17.19 2.97
C VAL A 57 6.52 18.35 3.94
N LYS A 58 5.55 18.54 4.84
CA LYS A 58 5.63 19.54 5.92
C LYS A 58 6.83 19.29 6.85
N SER A 59 7.23 18.03 6.99
CA SER A 59 8.40 17.62 7.78
C SER A 59 9.72 17.68 6.98
N GLY A 60 9.71 18.21 5.75
CA GLY A 60 10.90 18.39 4.93
C GLY A 60 11.24 17.25 3.97
N PHE A 61 10.45 16.17 3.93
CA PHE A 61 10.69 15.05 3.02
C PHE A 61 10.17 15.35 1.60
N SER A 62 10.88 14.84 0.60
CA SER A 62 10.32 14.58 -0.73
C SER A 62 9.50 13.30 -0.68
N VAL A 63 8.40 13.24 -1.43
CA VAL A 63 7.47 12.11 -1.39
C VAL A 63 7.22 11.59 -2.80
N THR A 64 7.36 10.28 -2.98
CA THR A 64 6.83 9.60 -4.16
C THR A 64 5.58 8.81 -3.76
N LEU A 65 4.42 9.24 -4.23
CA LEU A 65 3.13 8.60 -3.94
C LEU A 65 2.75 7.67 -5.08
N MET A 66 2.78 6.36 -4.83
CA MET A 66 2.56 5.32 -5.82
C MET A 66 1.21 4.65 -5.61
N GLY A 67 0.34 4.65 -6.63
CA GLY A 67 -0.96 3.98 -6.55
C GLY A 67 -1.80 4.12 -7.82
N PHE A 68 -3.03 3.63 -7.80
CA PHE A 68 -3.94 3.78 -8.94
C PHE A 68 -4.45 5.22 -9.00
N CYS A 69 -4.40 5.86 -10.17
CA CYS A 69 -4.84 7.24 -10.37
C CYS A 69 -6.21 7.30 -11.09
N ASN A 70 -7.19 6.56 -10.57
CA ASN A 70 -8.53 6.49 -11.18
C ASN A 70 -9.41 7.67 -10.76
N SER A 71 -9.18 8.22 -9.58
CA SER A 71 -9.86 9.43 -9.08
C SER A 71 -8.84 10.55 -8.84
N ARG A 72 -9.28 11.81 -8.99
CA ARG A 72 -8.43 12.99 -8.78
C ARG A 72 -8.05 13.13 -7.28
N PRO A 73 -6.76 13.18 -6.93
CA PRO A 73 -6.30 13.51 -5.57
C PRO A 73 -6.57 14.98 -5.20
N TYR A 74 -6.33 15.36 -3.94
CA TYR A 74 -6.45 16.76 -3.50
C TYR A 74 -5.51 17.67 -4.30
N ASP A 75 -5.98 18.88 -4.59
CA ASP A 75 -5.22 19.87 -5.35
C ASP A 75 -3.92 20.25 -4.64
N GLU A 76 -3.91 20.28 -3.30
CA GLU A 76 -2.69 20.49 -2.51
C GLU A 76 -1.59 19.47 -2.81
N LEU A 77 -1.93 18.22 -3.15
CA LEU A 77 -0.93 17.23 -3.56
C LEU A 77 -0.42 17.50 -4.97
N LEU A 78 -1.33 17.85 -5.89
CA LEU A 78 -1.01 18.09 -7.30
C LEU A 78 -0.17 19.34 -7.50
N GLN A 79 -0.35 20.37 -6.67
CA GLN A 79 0.38 21.63 -6.73
C GLN A 79 1.74 21.58 -6.02
N ASN A 80 2.05 20.50 -5.30
CA ASN A 80 3.26 20.41 -4.49
C ASN A 80 4.44 19.81 -5.26
N ASN A 81 5.46 20.64 -5.53
CA ASN A 81 6.65 20.24 -6.30
C ASN A 81 7.52 19.16 -5.61
N ARG A 82 7.30 18.89 -4.31
CA ARG A 82 8.00 17.82 -3.58
C ARG A 82 7.25 16.48 -3.58
N ILE A 83 6.05 16.44 -4.16
CA ILE A 83 5.24 15.23 -4.29
C ILE A 83 5.24 14.78 -5.74
N GLN A 84 5.76 13.59 -5.99
CA GLN A 84 5.66 12.94 -7.29
C GLN A 84 4.64 11.81 -7.22
N ILE A 85 3.54 11.94 -7.96
CA ILE A 85 2.54 10.87 -8.07
C ILE A 85 2.95 9.92 -9.20
N VAL A 86 3.00 8.63 -8.87
CA VAL A 86 3.36 7.55 -9.81
C VAL A 86 2.16 6.61 -9.95
N SER A 87 1.54 6.63 -11.13
CA SER A 87 0.44 5.73 -11.44
C SER A 87 0.91 4.28 -11.53
N LEU A 88 0.21 3.40 -10.83
CA LEU A 88 0.26 1.95 -11.02
C LEU A 88 -0.82 1.53 -12.01
N THR A 89 -0.52 0.51 -12.80
CA THR A 89 -1.50 -0.12 -13.68
C THR A 89 -2.15 -1.27 -12.96
N GLU A 90 -3.49 -1.31 -12.91
CA GLU A 90 -4.21 -2.50 -12.44
C GLU A 90 -4.24 -3.55 -13.56
N LEU A 91 -3.94 -4.80 -13.22
CA LEU A 91 -4.09 -5.91 -14.15
C LEU A 91 -5.60 -6.17 -14.37
N PRO A 92 -6.11 -6.12 -15.61
CA PRO A 92 -7.49 -6.48 -15.88
C PRO A 92 -7.74 -7.92 -15.45
N LYS A 93 -8.95 -8.21 -14.97
CA LYS A 93 -9.33 -9.58 -14.60
C LYS A 93 -9.21 -10.47 -15.84
N LEU A 94 -8.49 -11.59 -15.70
CA LEU A 94 -8.42 -12.61 -16.75
C LEU A 94 -9.83 -13.15 -16.98
N ALA A 95 -10.28 -13.13 -18.23
CA ALA A 95 -11.65 -13.53 -18.58
C ALA A 95 -11.87 -15.05 -18.48
N VAL A 96 -10.80 -15.85 -18.43
CA VAL A 96 -10.85 -17.32 -18.57
C VAL A 96 -9.97 -17.98 -17.50
N GLY A 97 -10.46 -19.09 -16.93
CA GLY A 97 -9.71 -20.01 -16.07
C GLY A 97 -10.24 -20.13 -14.63
N PRO A 98 -9.75 -21.09 -13.82
CA PRO A 98 -10.17 -21.25 -12.44
C PRO A 98 -9.80 -20.03 -11.56
N HIS A 99 -10.69 -19.62 -10.66
CA HIS A 99 -10.49 -18.42 -9.82
C HIS A 99 -9.18 -18.42 -9.02
N ILE A 100 -8.75 -19.59 -8.52
CA ILE A 100 -7.48 -19.72 -7.77
C ILE A 100 -6.28 -19.41 -8.66
N PHE A 101 -6.28 -19.91 -9.90
CA PHE A 101 -5.20 -19.65 -10.86
C PHE A 101 -5.17 -18.17 -11.26
N GLN A 102 -6.33 -17.56 -11.54
CA GLN A 102 -6.42 -16.14 -11.84
C GLN A 102 -5.87 -15.27 -10.69
N TYR A 103 -6.21 -15.62 -9.45
CA TYR A 103 -5.70 -14.93 -8.27
C TYR A 103 -4.19 -15.07 -8.14
N GLY A 104 -3.65 -16.30 -8.30
CA GLY A 104 -2.21 -16.56 -8.28
C GLY A 104 -1.46 -15.75 -9.34
N VAL A 105 -1.94 -15.74 -10.58
CA VAL A 105 -1.36 -14.95 -11.67
C VAL A 105 -1.40 -13.45 -11.35
N LYS A 106 -2.54 -12.94 -10.85
CA LYS A 106 -2.67 -11.54 -10.43
C LYS A 106 -1.64 -11.18 -9.36
N VAL A 107 -1.48 -12.02 -8.34
CA VAL A 107 -0.51 -11.79 -7.25
C VAL A 107 0.92 -11.81 -7.77
N VAL A 108 1.30 -12.76 -8.63
CA VAL A 108 2.66 -12.84 -9.19
C VAL A 108 2.95 -11.63 -10.07
N PHE A 109 2.05 -11.29 -11.00
CA PHE A 109 2.21 -10.12 -11.86
C PHE A 109 2.32 -8.84 -11.04
N GLN A 110 1.43 -8.64 -10.07
CA GLN A 110 1.46 -7.46 -9.21
C GLN A 110 2.73 -7.40 -8.37
N SER A 111 3.27 -8.54 -7.93
CA SER A 111 4.55 -8.62 -7.21
C SER A 111 5.71 -8.15 -8.08
N VAL A 112 5.84 -8.70 -9.29
CA VAL A 112 6.91 -8.37 -10.24
C VAL A 112 6.80 -6.92 -10.69
N TYR A 113 5.59 -6.46 -11.01
CA TYR A 113 5.34 -5.09 -11.44
C TYR A 113 5.65 -4.08 -10.34
N LEU A 114 5.24 -4.33 -9.10
CA LEU A 114 5.54 -3.46 -7.97
C LEU A 114 7.05 -3.44 -7.68
N LEU A 115 7.71 -4.60 -7.71
CA LEU A 115 9.17 -4.72 -7.55
C LEU A 115 9.90 -3.89 -8.61
N TRP A 116 9.55 -4.09 -9.88
CA TRP A 116 10.10 -3.31 -10.99
C TRP A 116 9.91 -1.82 -10.78
N LYS A 117 8.68 -1.38 -10.48
CA LYS A 117 8.36 0.03 -10.30
C LYS A 117 9.13 0.64 -9.14
N LEU A 118 9.32 -0.07 -8.03
CA LEU A 118 10.12 0.41 -6.91
C LEU A 118 11.62 0.47 -7.26
N MET A 119 12.16 -0.55 -7.93
CA MET A 119 13.57 -0.58 -8.32
C MET A 119 13.93 0.47 -9.38
N CYS A 120 12.98 0.88 -10.23
CA CYS A 120 13.16 1.98 -11.17
C CYS A 120 13.15 3.37 -10.52
N ARG A 121 12.78 3.52 -9.24
CA ARG A 121 12.73 4.82 -8.56
C ARG A 121 13.99 5.12 -7.78
N GLU A 122 14.22 6.39 -7.51
CA GLU A 122 15.28 6.80 -6.59
C GLU A 122 15.07 6.10 -5.24
N PRO A 123 16.14 5.61 -4.61
CA PRO A 123 16.03 4.90 -3.35
C PRO A 123 15.59 5.87 -2.25
N ALA A 124 14.57 5.48 -1.51
CA ALA A 124 14.05 6.25 -0.39
C ALA A 124 14.63 5.77 0.95
N ALA A 125 14.63 6.65 1.95
CA ALA A 125 14.96 6.26 3.33
C ALA A 125 13.86 5.37 3.92
N TYR A 126 12.59 5.67 3.59
CA TYR A 126 11.42 4.94 4.07
C TYR A 126 10.52 4.51 2.92
N ILE A 127 10.02 3.28 3.01
CA ILE A 127 8.91 2.77 2.19
C ILE A 127 7.70 2.67 3.12
N PHE A 128 6.70 3.52 2.89
CA PHE A 128 5.50 3.63 3.70
C PHE A 128 4.34 2.95 2.98
N LEU A 129 3.92 1.79 3.47
CA LEU A 129 2.93 0.93 2.83
C LEU A 129 1.58 1.03 3.54
N GLN A 130 0.52 1.28 2.76
CA GLN A 130 -0.86 1.13 3.25
C GLN A 130 -1.25 -0.35 3.29
N ASN A 131 -1.77 -0.81 4.44
CA ASN A 131 -2.43 -2.10 4.57
C ASN A 131 -3.90 -1.93 4.99
N PRO A 132 -4.90 -2.51 4.28
CA PRO A 132 -4.80 -3.35 3.07
C PRO A 132 -4.56 -2.57 1.75
N PRO A 133 -4.15 -3.25 0.65
CA PRO A 133 -3.86 -4.69 0.56
C PRO A 133 -2.40 -5.04 0.94
N GLY A 134 -2.25 -5.98 1.86
CA GLY A 134 -0.93 -6.43 2.36
C GLY A 134 -0.25 -7.50 1.49
N LEU A 135 -1.04 -8.28 0.75
CA LEU A 135 -0.58 -9.32 -0.18
C LEU A 135 -0.57 -8.79 -1.61
N PRO A 136 0.53 -8.88 -2.39
CA PRO A 136 1.90 -9.30 -2.05
C PRO A 136 2.80 -8.15 -1.54
N ALA A 137 2.20 -6.99 -1.31
CA ALA A 137 2.89 -5.72 -1.13
C ALA A 137 3.96 -5.74 -0.04
N ILE A 138 3.63 -6.32 1.13
CA ILE A 138 4.51 -6.28 2.31
C ILE A 138 5.83 -6.98 1.99
N ALA A 139 5.79 -8.19 1.39
CA ALA A 139 7.00 -8.92 1.05
C ALA A 139 7.84 -8.19 -0.01
N VAL A 140 7.19 -7.62 -1.03
CA VAL A 140 7.88 -6.87 -2.10
C VAL A 140 8.55 -5.61 -1.54
N CYS A 141 7.82 -4.82 -0.75
CA CYS A 141 8.35 -3.61 -0.13
C CYS A 141 9.47 -3.94 0.88
N TRP A 142 9.36 -5.04 1.62
CA TRP A 142 10.43 -5.52 2.50
C TRP A 142 11.67 -5.90 1.70
N LEU A 143 11.51 -6.67 0.61
CA LEU A 143 12.62 -7.08 -0.24
C LEU A 143 13.34 -5.88 -0.84
N VAL A 144 12.60 -4.89 -1.36
CA VAL A 144 13.19 -3.62 -1.81
C VAL A 144 13.88 -2.89 -0.67
N GLY A 145 13.30 -2.89 0.53
CA GLY A 145 13.93 -2.37 1.73
C GLY A 145 15.29 -3.02 2.02
N CYS A 146 15.38 -4.34 1.92
CA CYS A 146 16.65 -5.06 2.06
C CYS A 146 17.64 -4.70 0.96
N LEU A 147 17.21 -4.61 -0.30
CA LEU A 147 18.07 -4.29 -1.43
C LEU A 147 18.60 -2.85 -1.37
N CYS A 148 17.71 -1.87 -1.19
CA CYS A 148 18.04 -0.44 -1.19
C CYS A 148 18.46 0.09 0.19
N ALA A 149 18.46 -0.78 1.22
CA ALA A 149 18.63 -0.41 2.62
C ALA A 149 17.59 0.60 3.11
N SER A 150 16.35 0.51 2.64
CA SER A 150 15.23 1.36 3.09
C SER A 150 14.52 0.73 4.28
N LYS A 151 13.95 1.54 5.18
CA LYS A 151 13.12 1.05 6.29
C LYS A 151 11.67 0.90 5.82
N LEU A 152 11.09 -0.27 6.06
CA LEU A 152 9.67 -0.53 5.78
C LEU A 152 8.80 -0.02 6.95
N VAL A 153 7.84 0.85 6.64
CA VAL A 153 6.79 1.31 7.55
C VAL A 153 5.46 0.78 7.04
N ILE A 154 4.70 0.08 7.88
CA ILE A 154 3.35 -0.37 7.54
C ILE A 154 2.33 0.45 8.30
N ASP A 155 1.35 0.97 7.60
CA ASP A 155 0.18 1.62 8.18
C ASP A 155 -1.03 0.67 8.13
N TRP A 156 -1.43 0.18 9.30
CA TRP A 156 -2.49 -0.82 9.49
C TRP A 156 -3.86 -0.15 9.66
N HIS A 157 -4.72 -0.30 8.65
CA HIS A 157 -6.10 0.22 8.65
C HIS A 157 -7.11 -0.87 8.96
N ASN A 158 -6.81 -2.07 8.48
CA ASN A 158 -7.57 -3.29 8.69
C ASN A 158 -6.66 -4.47 8.40
N TYR A 159 -7.13 -5.67 8.71
CA TYR A 159 -6.47 -6.91 8.29
C TYR A 159 -6.99 -7.32 6.92
N GLY A 160 -6.12 -7.55 5.94
CA GLY A 160 -6.58 -7.94 4.61
C GLY A 160 -7.23 -9.32 4.62
N TYR A 161 -6.78 -10.22 5.50
CA TYR A 161 -7.42 -11.52 5.68
C TYR A 161 -8.86 -11.41 6.21
N SER A 162 -9.16 -10.43 7.09
CA SER A 162 -10.52 -10.28 7.62
C SER A 162 -11.48 -9.79 6.53
N ILE A 163 -11.04 -8.84 5.69
CA ILE A 163 -11.79 -8.38 4.51
C ILE A 163 -12.01 -9.53 3.53
N MET A 164 -11.00 -10.37 3.28
CA MET A 164 -11.16 -11.55 2.44
C MET A 164 -12.16 -12.55 3.03
N GLY A 165 -12.17 -12.69 4.36
CA GLY A 165 -13.09 -13.50 5.13
C GLY A 165 -14.56 -13.05 5.04
N LEU A 166 -14.83 -11.77 4.82
CA LEU A 166 -16.19 -11.28 4.56
C LEU A 166 -16.77 -11.84 3.26
N VAL A 167 -15.92 -12.12 2.27
CA VAL A 167 -16.33 -12.63 0.94
C VAL A 167 -16.35 -14.16 0.90
N HIS A 168 -15.33 -14.82 1.47
CA HIS A 168 -15.15 -16.28 1.33
C HIS A 168 -15.50 -17.07 2.59
N GLY A 169 -15.72 -16.41 3.71
CA GLY A 169 -15.85 -17.02 5.04
C GLY A 169 -14.51 -17.13 5.79
N SER A 170 -14.56 -17.02 7.11
CA SER A 170 -13.36 -17.02 7.98
C SER A 170 -12.60 -18.36 7.99
N SER A 171 -13.29 -19.47 7.78
CA SER A 171 -12.71 -20.82 7.76
C SER A 171 -12.15 -21.24 6.39
N HIS A 172 -12.26 -20.37 5.37
CA HIS A 172 -11.80 -20.69 4.02
C HIS A 172 -10.26 -20.82 3.98
N PRO A 173 -9.67 -21.86 3.36
CA PRO A 173 -8.22 -22.08 3.36
C PRO A 173 -7.40 -20.89 2.87
N LEU A 174 -7.88 -20.18 1.84
CA LEU A 174 -7.22 -18.97 1.33
C LEU A 174 -7.16 -17.83 2.37
N VAL A 175 -8.20 -17.70 3.20
CA VAL A 175 -8.27 -16.67 4.25
C VAL A 175 -7.29 -17.01 5.37
N LEU A 176 -7.19 -18.29 5.74
CA LEU A 176 -6.21 -18.77 6.72
C LEU A 176 -4.78 -18.59 6.22
N LEU A 177 -4.52 -18.88 4.94
CA LEU A 177 -3.23 -18.63 4.30
C LEU A 177 -2.89 -17.14 4.28
N ALA A 178 -3.86 -16.28 3.93
CA ALA A 178 -3.68 -14.84 3.93
C ALA A 178 -3.39 -14.30 5.34
N LYS A 179 -4.08 -14.82 6.36
CA LYS A 179 -3.83 -14.49 7.77
C LYS A 179 -2.42 -14.88 8.19
N TRP A 180 -1.98 -16.10 7.86
CA TRP A 180 -0.63 -16.56 8.15
C TRP A 180 0.42 -15.70 7.45
N TYR A 181 0.23 -15.38 6.18
CA TYR A 181 1.13 -14.51 5.42
C TYR A 181 1.20 -13.11 6.03
N GLU A 182 0.07 -12.46 6.29
CA GLU A 182 0.04 -11.10 6.84
C GLU A 182 0.72 -11.05 8.21
N LYS A 183 0.51 -12.07 9.05
CA LYS A 183 1.17 -12.21 10.33
C LYS A 183 2.68 -12.38 10.19
N LEU A 184 3.14 -13.22 9.25
CA LEU A 184 4.56 -13.46 9.03
C LEU A 184 5.25 -12.24 8.42
N CYS A 185 4.73 -11.72 7.32
CA CYS A 185 5.32 -10.61 6.59
C CYS A 185 5.16 -9.28 7.34
N GLY A 186 4.08 -9.10 8.11
CA GLY A 186 3.89 -7.92 8.94
C GLY A 186 5.02 -7.72 9.96
N ARG A 187 5.61 -8.80 10.48
CA ARG A 187 6.76 -8.77 11.40
C ARG A 187 8.06 -8.28 10.75
N LEU A 188 8.14 -8.28 9.42
CA LEU A 188 9.32 -7.85 8.68
C LEU A 188 9.42 -6.31 8.59
N SER A 189 8.36 -5.59 8.99
CA SER A 189 8.35 -4.15 9.06
C SER A 189 9.25 -3.61 10.18
N HIS A 190 9.81 -2.42 9.96
CA HIS A 190 10.65 -1.74 10.94
C HIS A 190 9.83 -0.86 11.87
N LEU A 191 8.78 -0.24 11.33
CA LEU A 191 7.88 0.66 12.05
C LEU A 191 6.44 0.33 11.64
N ASN A 192 5.50 0.47 12.57
CA ASN A 192 4.09 0.19 12.33
C ASN A 192 3.23 1.31 12.91
N LEU A 193 2.26 1.76 12.12
CA LEU A 193 1.19 2.65 12.55
C LEU A 193 -0.15 1.89 12.50
N CYS A 194 -1.11 2.24 13.33
CA CYS A 194 -2.43 1.61 13.29
C CYS A 194 -3.55 2.60 13.63
N VAL A 195 -4.77 2.33 13.16
CA VAL A 195 -5.92 3.22 13.31
C VAL A 195 -6.49 3.31 14.74
N THR A 196 -6.33 2.27 15.57
CA THR A 196 -6.96 2.19 16.90
C THR A 196 -6.05 1.58 17.95
N ASN A 197 -6.32 1.87 19.24
CA ASN A 197 -5.64 1.21 20.36
C ASN A 197 -5.95 -0.29 20.41
N SER A 198 -7.18 -0.69 20.06
CA SER A 198 -7.56 -2.11 20.01
C SER A 198 -6.74 -2.89 18.98
N MET A 199 -6.53 -2.31 17.79
CA MET A 199 -5.68 -2.91 16.76
C MET A 199 -4.21 -2.96 17.20
N ARG A 200 -3.72 -1.91 17.88
CA ARG A 200 -2.37 -1.90 18.45
C ARG A 200 -2.14 -3.06 19.42
N GLU A 201 -3.10 -3.29 20.31
CA GLU A 201 -3.04 -4.38 21.30
C GLU A 201 -3.12 -5.75 20.64
N ASP A 202 -4.00 -5.93 19.67
CA ASP A 202 -4.10 -7.18 18.90
C ASP A 202 -2.83 -7.47 18.10
N LEU A 203 -2.26 -6.45 17.42
CA LEU A 203 -0.97 -6.56 16.73
C LEU A 203 0.15 -6.94 17.71
N ALA A 204 0.19 -6.36 18.90
CA ALA A 204 1.21 -6.66 19.90
C ALA A 204 1.07 -8.08 20.46
N GLN A 205 -0.13 -8.47 20.90
CA GLN A 205 -0.38 -9.75 21.58
C GLN A 205 -0.42 -10.92 20.60
N ASN A 206 -1.17 -10.80 19.52
CA ASN A 206 -1.42 -11.92 18.60
C ASN A 206 -0.37 -12.00 17.49
N TRP A 207 0.22 -10.87 17.09
CA TRP A 207 1.16 -10.81 15.97
C TRP A 207 2.59 -10.51 16.41
N GLY A 208 2.82 -10.05 17.63
CA GLY A 208 4.16 -9.64 18.09
C GLY A 208 4.67 -8.38 17.37
N ILE A 209 3.77 -7.57 16.83
CA ILE A 209 4.08 -6.35 16.08
C ILE A 209 3.84 -5.15 16.99
N LYS A 210 4.88 -4.36 17.25
CA LYS A 210 4.76 -3.10 17.98
C LYS A 210 4.33 -2.00 17.02
N ALA A 211 3.18 -1.39 17.28
CA ALA A 211 2.62 -0.31 16.50
C ALA A 211 2.34 0.93 17.35
N VAL A 212 2.30 2.10 16.70
CA VAL A 212 1.85 3.36 17.28
C VAL A 212 0.46 3.68 16.74
N THR A 213 -0.46 4.05 17.61
CA THR A 213 -1.82 4.42 17.19
C THR A 213 -1.84 5.84 16.64
N VAL A 214 -2.34 5.97 15.42
CA VAL A 214 -2.62 7.22 14.73
C VAL A 214 -4.07 7.13 14.25
N TYR A 215 -4.96 7.79 14.99
CA TYR A 215 -6.39 7.79 14.69
C TYR A 215 -6.69 8.48 13.36
N ASP A 216 -7.67 7.93 12.63
CA ASP A 216 -8.26 8.61 11.50
C ASP A 216 -9.08 9.80 11.98
N LYS A 217 -8.63 11.00 11.62
CA LYS A 217 -9.39 12.22 11.81
C LYS A 217 -9.87 12.70 10.43
N PRO A 218 -11.16 13.09 10.28
CA PRO A 218 -11.60 13.75 9.06
C PRO A 218 -10.78 15.03 8.84
N ALA A 219 -10.54 15.39 7.58
CA ALA A 219 -9.93 16.66 7.26
C ALA A 219 -10.73 17.83 7.85
N SER A 220 -10.04 18.94 8.10
CA SER A 220 -10.67 20.19 8.55
C SER A 220 -11.71 20.76 7.58
N PHE A 221 -11.66 20.40 6.29
CA PHE A 221 -12.67 20.81 5.31
C PHE A 221 -13.95 19.95 5.36
N PHE A 222 -13.92 18.77 5.98
CA PHE A 222 -15.16 18.04 6.26
C PHE A 222 -15.91 18.80 7.35
N LYS A 223 -16.96 19.49 6.91
CA LYS A 223 -17.88 20.25 7.75
C LYS A 223 -19.26 19.62 7.66
N GLU A 224 -20.10 19.92 8.63
CA GLU A 224 -21.51 19.53 8.56
C GLU A 224 -22.13 20.03 7.26
N THR A 225 -22.81 19.11 6.57
CA THR A 225 -23.51 19.41 5.33
C THR A 225 -24.56 20.50 5.60
N PRO A 226 -24.72 21.54 4.75
CA PRO A 226 -25.74 22.56 4.97
C PRO A 226 -27.16 21.97 5.06
N LEU A 227 -28.02 22.52 5.92
CA LEU A 227 -29.38 21.97 6.20
C LEU A 227 -30.19 21.69 4.94
N GLY A 228 -30.21 22.62 3.98
CA GLY A 228 -30.96 22.43 2.72
C GLY A 228 -30.44 21.26 1.88
N LEU A 229 -29.14 20.96 1.97
CA LEU A 229 -28.51 19.85 1.25
C LEU A 229 -28.72 18.53 2.01
N GLN A 230 -28.75 18.57 3.35
CA GLN A 230 -29.20 17.44 4.18
C GLN A 230 -30.66 17.07 3.84
N HIS A 231 -31.58 18.04 3.83
CA HIS A 231 -32.98 17.81 3.51
C HIS A 231 -33.15 17.17 2.12
N ARG A 232 -32.48 17.68 1.09
CA ARG A 232 -32.51 17.06 -0.25
C ARG A 232 -31.99 15.62 -0.25
N LEU A 233 -30.91 15.35 0.49
CA LEU A 233 -30.38 14.00 0.62
C LEU A 233 -31.41 13.06 1.28
N PHE A 234 -32.01 13.47 2.39
CA PHE A 234 -33.01 12.67 3.11
C PHE A 234 -34.27 12.44 2.27
N MET A 235 -34.77 13.46 1.58
CA MET A 235 -35.88 13.30 0.62
C MET A 235 -35.55 12.33 -0.51
N LYS A 236 -34.30 12.31 -0.99
CA LYS A 236 -33.86 11.33 -1.98
C LYS A 236 -33.82 9.92 -1.40
N LEU A 237 -33.30 9.77 -0.18
CA LEU A 237 -33.21 8.48 0.50
C LEU A 237 -34.58 7.93 0.90
N SER A 238 -35.55 8.78 1.27
CA SER A 238 -36.91 8.37 1.63
C SER A 238 -37.68 7.72 0.48
N CYS A 239 -37.38 8.12 -0.75
CA CYS A 239 -37.91 7.48 -1.96
C CYS A 239 -37.41 6.04 -2.13
N THR A 240 -36.20 5.73 -1.66
CA THR A 240 -35.55 4.41 -1.85
C THR A 240 -35.70 3.50 -0.63
N TYR A 241 -35.64 4.07 0.57
CA TYR A 241 -35.51 3.33 1.82
C TYR A 241 -36.63 3.73 2.79
N SER A 242 -37.42 2.76 3.24
CA SER A 242 -38.55 2.97 4.15
C SER A 242 -38.15 3.63 5.47
N ALA A 243 -36.93 3.36 5.96
CA ALA A 243 -36.39 3.93 7.20
C ALA A 243 -36.33 5.47 7.20
N PHE A 244 -36.31 6.10 6.01
CA PHE A 244 -36.22 7.56 5.87
C PHE A 244 -37.56 8.21 5.49
N LYS A 245 -38.67 7.48 5.41
CA LYS A 245 -39.99 8.04 5.04
C LYS A 245 -40.69 8.84 6.16
N ALA A 246 -40.23 8.70 7.39
CA ALA A 246 -40.83 9.34 8.57
C ALA A 246 -40.10 10.63 9.01
N TRP A 247 -39.16 11.12 8.20
CA TRP A 247 -38.34 12.30 8.46
C TRP A 247 -38.69 13.46 7.53
#